data_AF-A0A210W5X3-F1
#
_entry.id   AF-A0A210W5X3-F1
#
_cell.length_a   1.000
_cell.length_b   1.000
_cell.length_c   1.000
_cell.angle_alpha   90.00
_cell.angle_beta   90.00
_cell.angle_gamma   90.00
#
_symmetry.space_group_name_H-M   'P 1'
#
loop_
_entity.id
_entity.type
_entity.pdbx_description
1 polymer ?
#
loop_
_entity_poly.entity_id
_entity_poly.type
_entity_poly.pdbx_seq_one_letter_code
_entity_poly.pdbx_strand_id
1 'polypeptide(L)'
;MKIIAAQEHQSPAEGQQTIIAPANDADPFTLDLTGVQRIDLNFPKFTDGRAFSQARLLRKRLGFQGEIRATGDVLIDQLVQMQRCGFDVAVLREGVDIADAQRQLDRFHGFYQGDAVHPEPHFVKAA
;
A
#
# COMPACT_ATOMS: atom_id res chain seq x y z
N MET A 1 7.50 -3.88 4.01
CA MET A 1 7.06 -2.66 3.30
C MET A 1 8.21 -1.66 3.35
N LYS A 2 8.54 -1.00 2.25
CA LYS A 2 9.56 0.05 2.18
C LYS A 2 8.95 1.40 2.57
N ILE A 3 9.70 2.21 3.29
CA ILE A 3 9.32 3.57 3.67
C ILE A 3 10.19 4.55 2.86
N ILE A 4 9.58 5.61 2.30
CA ILE A 4 10.31 6.70 1.63
C ILE A 4 9.77 8.06 2.08
N ALA A 5 10.62 9.09 2.06
CA ALA A 5 10.19 10.45 2.36
C ALA A 5 9.33 11.04 1.22
N ALA A 6 8.50 12.04 1.54
CA ALA A 6 7.71 12.79 0.56
C ALA A 6 8.57 13.32 -0.59
N GLN A 7 9.74 13.89 -0.30
CA GLN A 7 10.62 14.46 -1.34
C GLN A 7 11.27 13.42 -2.27
N GLU A 8 11.28 12.14 -1.90
CA GLU A 8 11.83 11.05 -2.73
C GLU A 8 10.76 10.45 -3.66
N HIS A 9 9.49 10.80 -3.46
CA HIS A 9 8.40 10.33 -4.30
C HIS A 9 8.31 11.12 -5.60
N GLN A 10 8.34 10.41 -6.72
CA GLN A 10 8.03 10.96 -8.04
C GLN A 10 6.65 10.45 -8.46
N SER A 11 5.72 11.38 -8.63
CA SER A 11 4.41 11.09 -9.20
C SER A 11 4.53 10.62 -10.66
N PRO A 12 3.54 9.88 -11.19
CA PRO A 12 3.55 9.41 -12.57
C PRO A 12 3.69 10.59 -13.55
N ALA A 13 4.56 10.46 -14.55
CA ALA A 13 4.66 11.47 -15.61
C ALA A 13 3.44 11.40 -16.54
N GLU A 14 3.06 12.53 -17.13
CA GLU A 14 1.96 12.58 -18.11
C GLU A 14 2.23 11.61 -19.28
N GLY A 15 1.27 10.73 -19.57
CA GLY A 15 1.38 9.73 -20.64
C GLY A 15 2.12 8.44 -20.29
N GLN A 16 2.63 8.29 -19.05
CA GLN A 16 3.28 7.06 -18.62
C GLN A 16 2.25 5.97 -18.29
N GLN A 17 2.25 4.86 -19.03
CA GLN A 17 1.32 3.74 -18.80
C GLN A 17 1.84 2.71 -17.80
N THR A 18 3.15 2.71 -17.50
CA THR A 18 3.75 1.77 -16.55
C THR A 18 3.46 2.12 -15.09
N ILE A 19 3.06 3.36 -14.82
CA ILE A 19 2.78 3.87 -13.48
C ILE A 19 1.46 4.61 -13.55
N ILE A 20 0.48 4.20 -12.75
CA ILE A 20 -0.83 4.85 -12.71
C ILE A 20 -1.16 5.35 -11.31
N ALA A 21 -1.89 6.45 -11.23
CA ALA A 21 -2.45 6.98 -9.99
C ALA A 21 -3.96 7.16 -10.18
N PRO A 22 -4.77 6.11 -9.98
CA PRO A 22 -6.21 6.20 -10.16
C PRO A 22 -6.84 7.16 -9.14
N ALA A 23 -8.01 7.69 -9.47
CA ALA A 23 -8.79 8.47 -8.51
C ALA A 23 -9.11 7.64 -7.26
N ASN A 24 -9.20 8.29 -6.10
CA ASN A 24 -9.43 7.59 -4.82
C ASN A 24 -10.83 6.94 -4.71
N ASP A 25 -11.73 7.21 -5.64
CA ASP A 25 -13.04 6.57 -5.78
C ASP A 25 -13.13 5.62 -6.99
N ALA A 26 -12.04 5.45 -7.74
CA ALA A 26 -12.00 4.53 -8.87
C ALA A 26 -12.20 3.09 -8.40
N ASP A 27 -13.00 2.33 -9.16
CA ASP A 27 -13.15 0.90 -8.97
C ASP A 27 -11.94 0.16 -9.59
N PRO A 28 -11.12 -0.57 -8.80
CA PRO A 28 -10.00 -1.33 -9.32
C PRO A 28 -10.36 -2.31 -10.44
N PHE A 29 -11.59 -2.84 -10.46
CA PHE A 29 -12.03 -3.79 -11.49
C PHE A 29 -12.20 -3.16 -12.88
N THR A 30 -12.22 -1.84 -12.97
CA THR A 30 -12.36 -1.11 -14.24
C THR A 30 -11.02 -0.64 -14.82
N LEU A 31 -9.91 -0.86 -14.11
CA LEU A 31 -8.57 -0.46 -14.53
C LEU A 31 -7.96 -1.46 -15.51
N ASP A 32 -7.37 -0.97 -16.60
CA ASP A 32 -6.46 -1.77 -17.41
C ASP A 32 -5.08 -1.83 -16.73
N LEU A 33 -4.72 -3.02 -16.26
CA LEU A 33 -3.46 -3.27 -15.56
C LEU A 33 -2.35 -3.82 -16.48
N THR A 34 -2.61 -3.91 -17.79
CA THR A 34 -1.66 -4.45 -18.76
C THR A 34 -0.40 -3.58 -18.82
N GLY A 35 0.75 -4.16 -18.49
CA GLY A 35 2.04 -3.45 -18.49
C GLY A 35 2.25 -2.47 -17.33
N VAL A 36 1.28 -2.36 -16.41
CA VAL A 36 1.41 -1.54 -15.21
C VAL A 36 2.40 -2.21 -14.24
N GLN A 37 3.41 -1.45 -13.82
CA GLN A 37 4.43 -1.87 -12.86
C GLN A 37 4.23 -1.26 -11.48
N ARG A 38 3.55 -0.12 -11.39
CA ARG A 38 3.28 0.57 -10.13
C ARG A 38 1.91 1.24 -10.13
N ILE A 39 1.20 1.15 -9.01
CA ILE A 39 -0.05 1.85 -8.74
C ILE A 39 0.12 2.70 -7.49
N ASP A 40 -0.03 4.01 -7.64
CA ASP A 40 0.00 4.96 -6.53
C ASP A 40 -1.44 5.19 -6.04
N LEU A 41 -1.76 4.74 -4.82
CA LEU A 41 -3.05 4.97 -4.19
C LEU A 41 -2.94 6.08 -3.15
N ASN A 42 -3.66 7.17 -3.39
CA ASN A 42 -3.60 8.38 -2.59
C ASN A 42 -4.57 8.35 -1.41
N PHE A 43 -4.10 8.80 -0.25
CA PHE A 43 -4.88 9.07 0.95
C PHE A 43 -5.10 10.59 1.09
N PRO A 44 -6.25 11.14 0.67
CA PRO A 44 -6.46 12.59 0.70
C PRO A 44 -6.51 13.18 2.12
N LYS A 45 -6.87 12.35 3.11
CA LYS A 45 -6.94 12.67 4.53
C LYS A 45 -6.81 11.39 5.34
N PHE A 46 -6.30 11.45 6.56
CA PHE A 46 -6.08 10.28 7.41
C PHE A 46 -7.34 9.44 7.72
N THR A 47 -8.53 10.02 7.60
CA THR A 47 -9.83 9.34 7.83
C THR A 47 -10.36 8.61 6.59
N ASP A 48 -9.68 8.72 5.45
CA ASP A 48 -10.11 8.08 4.22
C ASP A 48 -9.53 6.67 4.09
N GLY A 49 -10.40 5.66 4.13
CA GLY A 49 -10.00 4.26 4.08
C GLY A 49 -10.03 3.61 2.70
N ARG A 50 -10.44 4.31 1.62
CA ARG A 50 -10.72 3.67 0.32
C ARG A 50 -9.51 3.00 -0.30
N ALA A 51 -8.35 3.65 -0.21
CA ALA A 51 -7.08 3.10 -0.70
C ALA A 51 -6.72 1.74 -0.06
N PHE A 52 -7.11 1.48 1.21
CA PHE A 52 -6.93 0.14 1.81
C PHE A 52 -7.75 -0.93 1.09
N SER A 53 -9.02 -0.65 0.80
CA SER A 53 -9.89 -1.55 0.05
C SER A 53 -9.37 -1.76 -1.37
N GLN A 54 -8.95 -0.69 -2.05
CA GLN A 54 -8.37 -0.76 -3.38
C GLN A 54 -7.12 -1.64 -3.40
N ALA A 55 -6.15 -1.43 -2.51
CA ALA A 55 -4.94 -2.25 -2.40
C ALA A 55 -5.27 -3.74 -2.18
N ARG A 56 -6.23 -4.02 -1.29
CA ARG A 56 -6.64 -5.40 -0.99
C ARG A 56 -7.28 -6.07 -2.19
N LEU A 57 -8.12 -5.37 -2.96
CA LEU A 57 -8.74 -5.88 -4.18
C LEU A 57 -7.69 -6.12 -5.27
N LEU A 58 -6.77 -5.17 -5.49
CA LEU A 58 -5.66 -5.28 -6.42
C LEU A 58 -4.84 -6.55 -6.16
N ARG A 59 -4.47 -6.80 -4.89
CA ARG A 59 -3.73 -8.02 -4.51
C ARG A 59 -4.58 -9.29 -4.57
N LYS A 60 -5.74 -9.31 -3.91
CA LYS A 60 -6.47 -10.57 -3.63
C LYS A 60 -7.47 -10.99 -4.69
N ARG A 61 -7.90 -10.07 -5.55
CA ARG A 61 -8.93 -10.35 -6.58
C ARG A 61 -8.38 -10.18 -7.98
N LEU A 62 -7.60 -9.13 -8.21
CA LEU A 62 -7.01 -8.85 -9.52
C LEU A 62 -5.62 -9.48 -9.69
N GLY A 63 -5.02 -9.99 -8.61
CA GLY A 63 -3.73 -10.67 -8.66
C GLY A 63 -2.60 -9.76 -9.17
N PHE A 64 -2.73 -8.44 -9.02
CA PHE A 64 -1.70 -7.49 -9.40
C PHE A 64 -0.40 -7.84 -8.69
N GLN A 65 0.72 -7.88 -9.41
CA GLN A 65 2.04 -8.25 -8.89
C GLN A 65 3.05 -7.08 -8.90
N GLY A 66 2.71 -5.96 -9.54
CA GLY A 66 3.52 -4.75 -9.51
C GLY A 66 3.48 -4.08 -8.14
N GLU A 67 4.18 -2.95 -7.99
CA GLU A 67 4.25 -2.21 -6.73
C GLU A 67 2.93 -1.46 -6.45
N ILE A 68 2.39 -1.58 -5.23
CA ILE A 68 1.31 -0.73 -4.73
C ILE A 68 1.92 0.23 -3.71
N ARG A 69 1.82 1.53 -4.00
CA ARG A 69 2.43 2.60 -3.23
C ARG A 69 1.36 3.47 -2.57
N ALA A 70 1.44 3.66 -1.25
CA ALA A 70 0.63 4.61 -0.51
C ALA A 70 1.23 6.01 -0.61
N THR A 71 0.40 7.00 -0.95
CA THR A 71 0.78 8.42 -1.03
C THR A 71 -0.23 9.32 -0.32
N GLY A 72 0.08 10.60 -0.11
CA GLY A 72 -0.83 11.56 0.55
C GLY A 72 -0.62 11.64 2.06
N ASP A 73 -1.71 11.70 2.82
CA ASP A 73 -1.73 11.85 4.29
C ASP A 73 -1.46 10.51 5.00
N VAL A 74 -0.30 9.93 4.71
CA VAL A 74 0.15 8.65 5.26
C VAL A 74 0.83 8.88 6.62
N LEU A 75 0.28 8.25 7.65
CA LEU A 75 0.74 8.31 9.03
C LEU A 75 1.40 7.00 9.49
N ILE A 76 2.24 7.09 10.52
CA ILE A 76 3.01 5.95 11.04
C ILE A 76 2.08 4.85 11.58
N ASP A 77 1.05 5.22 12.31
CA ASP A 77 0.09 4.30 12.94
C ASP A 77 -0.62 3.39 11.93
N GLN A 78 -0.76 3.84 10.68
CA GLN A 78 -1.42 3.12 9.60
C GLN A 78 -0.53 2.12 8.87
N LEU A 79 0.80 2.22 9.00
CA LEU A 79 1.77 1.48 8.18
C LEU A 79 1.63 -0.04 8.28
N VAL A 80 1.39 -0.55 9.49
CA VAL A 80 1.18 -1.99 9.71
C VAL A 80 -0.07 -2.46 8.97
N GLN A 81 -1.17 -1.69 9.04
CA GLN A 81 -2.40 -2.04 8.33
C GLN A 81 -2.20 -1.92 6.80
N MET A 82 -1.43 -0.94 6.33
CA MET A 82 -1.13 -0.77 4.90
C MET A 82 -0.37 -2.00 4.38
N GLN A 83 0.70 -2.41 5.06
CA GLN A 83 1.45 -3.62 4.69
C GLN A 83 0.52 -4.84 4.60
N ARG A 84 -0.38 -5.00 5.56
CA ARG A 84 -1.32 -6.12 5.60
C ARG A 84 -2.42 -6.04 4.53
N CYS A 85 -2.76 -4.84 4.05
CA CYS A 85 -3.66 -4.67 2.90
C CYS A 85 -2.96 -4.88 1.55
N GLY A 86 -1.63 -4.97 1.52
CA GLY A 86 -0.87 -5.32 0.33
C GLY A 86 -0.09 -4.18 -0.31
N PHE A 87 0.12 -3.08 0.41
CA PHE A 87 1.04 -2.02 0.02
C PHE A 87 2.50 -2.46 0.17
N ASP A 88 3.34 -2.17 -0.82
CA ASP A 88 4.77 -2.46 -0.78
C ASP A 88 5.58 -1.25 -0.33
N VAL A 89 5.12 -0.05 -0.68
CA VAL A 89 5.80 1.21 -0.38
C VAL A 89 4.84 2.18 0.28
N ALA A 90 5.30 2.89 1.31
CA ALA A 90 4.59 4.02 1.89
C ALA A 90 5.45 5.28 1.78
N VAL A 91 4.88 6.32 1.15
CA VAL A 91 5.43 7.67 1.14
C VAL A 91 4.90 8.38 2.37
N LEU A 92 5.77 8.66 3.34
CA LEU A 92 5.35 9.38 4.54
C LEU A 92 5.01 10.84 4.20
N ARG A 93 3.99 11.38 4.84
CA ARG A 93 3.73 12.82 4.80
C ARG A 93 4.93 13.60 5.39
N GLU A 94 5.03 14.87 5.04
CA GLU A 94 6.06 15.76 5.57
C GLU A 94 6.02 15.84 7.11
N GLY A 95 7.20 15.98 7.72
CA GLY A 95 7.37 16.10 9.17
C GLY A 95 7.25 14.78 9.95
N VAL A 96 7.14 13.65 9.26
CA VAL A 96 7.14 12.32 9.89
C VAL A 96 8.52 11.68 9.80
N ASP A 97 9.03 11.18 10.93
CA ASP A 97 10.33 10.52 11.00
C ASP A 97 10.26 9.08 10.46
N ILE A 98 11.16 8.77 9.52
CA ILE A 98 11.31 7.44 8.93
C ILE A 98 11.75 6.42 9.99
N ALA A 99 12.57 6.81 10.96
CA ALA A 99 13.01 5.92 12.03
C ALA A 99 11.82 5.47 12.90
N ASP A 100 10.85 6.37 13.15
CA ASP A 100 9.63 6.06 13.90
C ASP A 100 8.71 5.16 13.09
N ALA A 101 8.60 5.40 11.78
CA ALA A 101 7.88 4.52 10.85
C ALA A 101 8.46 3.10 10.85
N GLN A 102 9.79 2.97 10.81
CA GLN A 102 10.45 1.67 10.85
C GLN A 102 10.18 0.95 12.18
N ARG A 103 10.33 1.65 13.31
CA ARG A 103 10.01 1.10 14.65
C ARG A 103 8.58 0.60 14.75
N GLN A 104 7.63 1.26 14.10
CA GLN A 104 6.23 0.84 14.09
C GLN A 104 6.00 -0.45 13.30
N LEU A 105 6.72 -0.65 12.19
CA LEU A 105 6.68 -1.91 11.44
C LEU A 105 7.32 -3.06 12.22
N ASP A 106 8.41 -2.78 12.95
CA ASP A 106 9.13 -3.79 13.72
C ASP A 106 8.43 -4.17 15.03
N ARG A 107 7.39 -3.42 15.42
CA ARG A 107 6.67 -3.60 16.69
C ARG A 107 5.98 -4.96 16.81
N PHE A 108 5.57 -5.55 15.69
CA PHE A 108 4.85 -6.82 15.67
C PHE A 108 5.62 -7.86 14.84
N HIS A 109 6.11 -8.90 15.50
CA HIS A 109 6.86 -9.97 14.85
C HIS A 109 5.99 -10.93 14.01
N GLY A 110 4.66 -10.85 14.15
CA GLY A 110 3.72 -11.68 13.40
C GLY A 110 2.26 -11.40 13.76
N PHE A 111 1.36 -11.99 12.98
CA PHE A 111 -0.08 -11.83 13.14
C PHE A 111 -0.79 -13.18 13.11
N TYR A 112 -1.83 -13.31 13.94
CA TYR A 112 -2.61 -14.56 14.01
C TYR A 112 -3.38 -14.85 12.72
N GLN A 113 -4.01 -13.82 12.15
CA GLN A 113 -4.80 -13.91 10.91
C GLN A 113 -3.91 -13.67 9.69
N GLY A 114 -4.23 -14.35 8.58
CA GLY A 114 -3.63 -14.04 7.28
C GLY A 114 -3.99 -12.64 6.80
N ASP A 115 -3.30 -12.19 5.75
CA ASP A 115 -3.44 -10.86 5.18
C ASP A 115 -3.41 -10.88 3.63
N ALA A 116 -3.24 -9.72 3.00
CA ALA A 116 -3.23 -9.63 1.54
C ALA A 116 -2.02 -10.31 0.89
N VAL A 117 -0.90 -10.38 1.60
CA VAL A 117 0.41 -10.89 1.13
C VAL A 117 0.61 -12.33 1.60
N HIS A 118 0.31 -12.61 2.87
CA HIS A 118 0.40 -13.91 3.51
C HIS A 118 -1.01 -14.40 3.88
N PRO A 119 -1.75 -15.03 2.95
CA PRO A 119 -3.16 -15.36 3.17
C PRO A 119 -3.39 -16.46 4.22
N GLU A 120 -2.37 -17.27 4.46
CA GLU A 120 -2.45 -18.37 5.44
C GLU A 120 -2.41 -17.80 6.87
N PRO A 121 -3.35 -18.19 7.73
CA PRO A 121 -3.30 -17.81 9.13
C PRO A 121 -2.21 -18.60 9.86
N HIS A 122 -1.77 -18.06 11.00
CA HIS A 122 -0.61 -18.59 11.73
C HIS A 122 -0.78 -20.05 12.17
N PHE A 123 -1.99 -20.48 12.49
CA PHE A 123 -2.27 -21.83 12.99
C PHE A 123 -2.20 -22.93 11.92
N VAL A 124 -2.20 -22.60 10.62
CA VAL A 124 -2.06 -23.59 9.55
C VAL A 124 -0.64 -24.15 9.49
N LYS A 125 0.37 -23.39 9.92
CA LYS A 125 1.78 -23.82 9.96
C LYS A 125 2.13 -24.73 11.14
N ALA A 126 1.21 -24.96 12.07
CA ALA A 126 1.44 -25.68 13.31
C ALA A 126 0.93 -27.14 13.31
N ALA A 127 0.67 -27.73 12.13
CA ALA A 127 0.25 -29.12 11.96
C ALA A 127 1.35 -29.98 11.33
#